data_AF-A0A816DX59-F1
#
_entry.id   AF-A0A816DX59-F1
#
_cell.length_a   1.000
_cell.length_b   1.000
_cell.length_c   1.000
_cell.angle_alpha   90.00
_cell.angle_beta   90.00
_cell.angle_gamma   90.00
#
_symmetry.space_group_name_H-M   'P 1'
#
loop_
_entity.id
_entity.type
_entity.pdbx_description
1 polymer ?
#
loop_
_entity_poly.entity_id
_entity_poly.type
_entity_poly.pdbx_seq_one_letter_code
_entity_poly.pdbx_strand_id
1 'polypeptide(L)'
;MNRSNVHLLDLPNEILLTILKKLNNMDVLYSLLDVNDGQLDILAQEKTFTNVLDFGHTDNISLIDRFCIYILPRICHNIEYFILEPVFMERILLAAVYPNLAELKLFNFEQQIVSTYFTDESLLRSVFQQQITSLILVNDDKGAIIGSLNEYTRNIYVHILNFFKNLTHLNIIGPNIMLCPGLSLCDLPATTFSSKILTHLCIIVENFDDCLYLLDG
;
A
#
# COMPACT_ATOMS: atom_id res chain seq x y z
N MET A 1 31.92 5.89 40.12
CA MET A 1 31.07 4.91 39.42
C MET A 1 31.34 5.04 37.93
N ASN A 2 32.08 4.10 37.34
CA ASN A 2 32.30 4.05 35.89
C ASN A 2 31.01 3.55 35.25
N ARG A 3 30.31 4.43 34.50
CA ARG A 3 29.24 3.98 33.61
C ARG A 3 29.90 3.27 32.44
N SER A 4 29.68 1.96 32.32
CA SER A 4 29.99 1.22 31.11
C SER A 4 29.04 1.68 30.02
N ASN A 5 29.55 2.39 29.01
CA ASN A 5 28.80 2.66 27.79
C ASN A 5 28.77 1.35 27.00
N VAL A 6 27.60 0.69 26.99
CA VAL A 6 27.35 -0.43 26.08
C VAL A 6 27.06 0.19 24.72
N HIS A 7 27.86 -0.13 23.69
CA HIS A 7 27.52 0.30 22.34
C HIS A 7 26.35 -0.54 21.84
N LEU A 8 25.42 0.10 21.13
CA LEU A 8 24.22 -0.57 20.63
C LEU A 8 24.58 -1.79 19.76
N LEU A 9 25.65 -1.69 18.96
CA LEU A 9 26.14 -2.76 18.08
C LEU A 9 26.75 -3.95 18.83
N ASP A 10 27.09 -3.81 20.11
CA ASP A 10 27.56 -4.93 20.94
C ASP A 10 26.41 -5.87 21.35
N LEU A 11 25.16 -5.49 21.06
CA LEU A 11 23.99 -6.29 21.39
C LEU A 11 23.81 -7.44 20.37
N PRO A 12 23.25 -8.60 20.81
CA PRO A 12 22.86 -9.67 19.91
C PRO A 12 21.85 -9.19 18.86
N ASN A 13 21.89 -9.80 17.67
CA ASN A 13 21.03 -9.44 16.54
C ASN A 13 19.54 -9.49 16.90
N GLU A 14 19.12 -10.45 17.74
CA GLU A 14 17.73 -10.60 18.16
C GLU A 14 17.24 -9.39 18.97
N ILE A 15 18.12 -8.84 19.81
CA ILE A 15 17.82 -7.64 20.61
C ILE A 15 17.79 -6.42 19.70
N LEU A 16 18.76 -6.31 18.79
CA LEU A 16 18.79 -5.24 17.79
C LEU A 16 17.52 -5.23 16.94
N LEU A 17 17.10 -6.37 16.39
CA LEU A 17 15.86 -6.50 15.62
C LEU A 17 14.63 -6.10 16.45
N THR A 18 14.60 -6.47 17.74
CA THR A 18 13.50 -6.09 18.63
C THR A 18 13.44 -4.58 18.85
N ILE A 19 14.58 -3.90 18.89
CA ILE A 19 14.65 -2.44 19.00
C ILE A 19 14.26 -1.80 17.66
N LEU A 20 14.86 -2.23 16.55
CA LEU A 20 14.63 -1.65 15.22
C LEU A 20 13.16 -1.80 14.78
N LYS A 21 12.49 -2.91 15.12
CA LYS A 21 11.06 -3.11 14.85
C LYS A 21 10.14 -2.10 15.53
N LYS A 22 10.60 -1.42 16.58
CA LYS A 22 9.84 -0.37 17.25
C LYS A 22 10.05 1.01 16.62
N LEU A 23 11.01 1.13 15.72
CA LEU A 23 11.31 2.36 15.01
C LEU A 23 10.61 2.37 13.65
N ASN A 24 10.53 3.55 13.04
CA ASN A 24 10.09 3.66 11.66
C ASN A 24 11.13 2.94 10.76
N ASN A 25 10.65 1.98 9.98
CA ASN A 25 11.46 1.16 9.09
C ASN A 25 12.23 1.98 8.04
N MET A 26 11.62 3.04 7.51
CA MET A 26 12.27 3.96 6.57
C MET A 26 13.45 4.70 7.21
N ASP A 27 13.25 5.26 8.40
CA ASP A 27 14.30 6.01 9.11
C ASP A 27 15.50 5.12 9.43
N VAL A 28 15.21 3.89 9.89
CA VAL A 28 16.25 2.90 10.16
C VAL A 28 16.97 2.53 8.87
N LEU A 29 16.27 2.03 7.85
CA LEU A 29 16.90 1.58 6.59
C LEU A 29 17.71 2.71 5.93
N TYR A 30 17.22 3.95 6.00
CA TYR A 30 17.96 5.11 5.54
C TYR A 30 19.21 5.38 6.39
N SER A 31 19.10 5.33 7.72
CA SER A 31 20.26 5.47 8.62
C SER A 31 21.31 4.39 8.40
N LEU A 32 20.89 3.20 7.96
CA LEU A 32 21.80 2.09 7.66
C LEU A 32 22.55 2.27 6.33
N LEU A 33 22.10 3.14 5.40
CA LEU A 33 22.85 3.42 4.18
C LEU A 33 24.20 4.09 4.43
N ASP A 34 24.24 5.01 5.40
CA ASP A 34 25.44 5.80 5.69
C ASP A 34 26.38 5.08 6.67
N VAL A 35 25.89 4.04 7.34
CA VAL A 35 26.67 3.24 8.30
C VAL A 35 27.21 2.01 7.57
N ASN A 36 28.45 2.11 7.10
CA ASN A 36 29.17 1.01 6.44
C ASN A 36 29.56 -0.09 7.45
N ASP A 37 28.55 -0.74 8.03
CA ASP A 37 28.67 -1.78 9.04
C ASP A 37 27.97 -3.06 8.55
N GLY A 38 28.76 -4.13 8.42
CA GLY A 38 28.28 -5.41 7.87
C GLY A 38 27.20 -6.08 8.73
N GLN A 39 27.17 -5.83 10.04
CA GLN A 39 26.14 -6.40 10.92
C GLN A 39 24.80 -5.71 10.67
N LEU A 40 24.80 -4.39 10.53
CA LEU A 40 23.61 -3.63 10.19
C LEU A 40 23.08 -3.96 8.79
N ASP A 41 23.97 -4.22 7.84
CA ASP A 41 23.61 -4.65 6.48
C ASP A 41 22.87 -6.00 6.49
N ILE A 42 23.27 -6.93 7.36
CA ILE A 42 22.57 -8.21 7.58
C ILE A 42 21.20 -7.95 8.19
N LEU A 43 21.12 -7.11 9.23
CA LEU A 43 19.86 -6.78 9.89
C LEU A 43 18.87 -6.07 8.95
N ALA A 44 19.36 -5.21 8.05
CA ALA A 44 18.56 -4.54 7.04
C ALA A 44 17.95 -5.52 6.03
N GLN A 45 18.52 -6.71 5.85
CA GLN A 45 18.03 -7.74 4.92
C GLN A 45 17.14 -8.77 5.62
N GLU A 46 16.93 -8.66 6.93
CA GLU A 46 16.05 -9.57 7.64
C GLU A 46 14.60 -9.37 7.20
N LYS A 47 13.96 -10.46 6.75
CA LYS A 47 12.59 -10.44 6.24
C LYS A 47 11.61 -9.85 7.25
N THR A 48 11.80 -10.14 8.54
CA THR A 48 10.91 -9.63 9.60
C THR A 48 10.93 -8.12 9.77
N PHE A 49 11.88 -7.43 9.13
CA PHE A 49 12.02 -5.98 9.16
C PHE A 49 11.65 -5.33 7.83
N THR A 50 11.77 -6.06 6.72
CA THR A 50 11.61 -5.55 5.35
C THR A 50 10.35 -6.04 4.64
N ASN A 51 9.57 -6.93 5.25
CA ASN A 51 8.35 -7.45 4.63
C ASN A 51 7.25 -6.39 4.48
N VAL A 52 7.24 -5.37 5.32
CA VAL A 52 6.34 -4.21 5.22
C VAL A 52 7.17 -2.94 5.12
N LEU A 53 6.93 -2.14 4.09
CA LEU A 53 7.54 -0.81 3.95
C LEU A 53 6.46 0.28 3.87
N ASP A 54 6.63 1.32 4.68
CA ASP A 54 5.67 2.41 4.83
C ASP A 54 6.23 3.75 4.35
N PHE A 55 5.68 4.20 3.23
CA PHE A 55 5.97 5.46 2.56
C PHE A 55 4.76 6.41 2.60
N GLY A 56 3.76 6.14 3.43
CA GLY A 56 2.53 6.92 3.52
C GLY A 56 2.67 8.29 4.20
N HIS A 57 3.81 8.58 4.82
CA HIS A 57 4.00 9.76 5.67
C HIS A 57 5.31 10.51 5.42
N THR A 58 5.89 10.35 4.24
CA THR A 58 7.19 10.95 3.90
C THR A 58 7.05 12.01 2.82
N ASP A 59 7.39 13.25 3.15
CA ASP A 59 7.39 14.36 2.18
C ASP A 59 8.75 14.51 1.48
N ASN A 60 9.76 13.72 1.88
CA ASN A 60 11.13 13.90 1.42
C ASN A 60 11.41 13.09 0.15
N ILE A 61 11.06 13.66 -1.00
CA ILE A 61 11.31 13.07 -2.32
C ILE A 61 12.77 12.66 -2.51
N SER A 62 13.73 13.46 -2.03
CA SER A 62 15.15 13.15 -2.18
C SER A 62 15.58 11.90 -1.42
N LEU A 63 14.94 11.64 -0.27
CA LEU A 63 15.13 10.43 0.51
C LEU A 63 14.56 9.22 -0.24
N ILE A 64 13.37 9.36 -0.83
CA ILE A 64 12.72 8.31 -1.63
C ILE A 64 13.58 7.93 -2.83
N ASP A 65 14.14 8.90 -3.54
CA ASP A 65 15.00 8.63 -4.70
C ASP A 65 16.24 7.83 -4.29
N ARG A 66 16.89 8.18 -3.18
CA ARG A 66 18.01 7.40 -2.63
C ARG A 66 17.56 6.00 -2.23
N PHE A 67 16.39 5.89 -1.61
CA PHE A 67 15.84 4.62 -1.17
C PHE A 67 15.57 3.67 -2.36
N CYS A 68 15.00 4.22 -3.44
CA CYS A 68 14.74 3.51 -4.70
C CYS A 68 16.03 3.05 -5.39
N ILE A 69 17.08 3.87 -5.35
CA ILE A 69 18.35 3.53 -6.03
C ILE A 69 19.17 2.52 -5.21
N TYR A 70 19.27 2.70 -3.89
CA TYR A 70 20.26 2.00 -3.08
C TYR A 70 19.69 0.91 -2.16
N ILE A 71 18.45 1.05 -1.69
CA ILE A 71 17.88 0.13 -0.69
C ILE A 71 16.95 -0.88 -1.35
N LEU A 72 15.92 -0.43 -2.06
CA LEU A 72 14.87 -1.30 -2.61
C LEU A 72 15.44 -2.46 -3.44
N PRO A 73 16.41 -2.27 -4.35
CA PRO A 73 17.00 -3.38 -5.11
C PRO A 73 17.66 -4.46 -4.25
N ARG A 74 18.13 -4.12 -3.04
CA ARG A 74 18.79 -5.06 -2.12
C ARG A 74 17.78 -5.88 -1.32
N ILE A 75 16.62 -5.31 -1.00
CA ILE A 75 15.63 -5.92 -0.11
C ILE A 75 14.33 -6.35 -0.81
N CYS A 76 14.19 -6.12 -2.12
CA CYS A 76 12.95 -6.31 -2.87
C CYS A 76 12.35 -7.73 -2.77
N HIS A 77 13.20 -8.74 -2.60
CA HIS A 77 12.79 -10.13 -2.46
C HIS A 77 12.10 -10.42 -1.12
N ASN A 78 12.24 -9.55 -0.11
CA ASN A 78 11.59 -9.75 1.19
C ASN A 78 10.27 -9.00 1.31
N ILE A 79 10.03 -8.00 0.47
CA ILE A 79 8.87 -7.13 0.57
C ILE A 79 7.61 -7.88 0.13
N GLU A 80 6.62 -7.90 1.02
CA GLU A 80 5.32 -8.53 0.81
C GLU A 80 4.18 -7.50 0.79
N TYR A 81 4.40 -6.35 1.44
CA TYR A 81 3.40 -5.32 1.63
C TYR A 81 4.01 -3.90 1.52
N PHE A 82 3.41 -3.09 0.65
CA PHE A 82 3.70 -1.65 0.58
C PHE A 82 2.54 -0.81 1.11
N ILE A 83 2.89 0.24 1.84
CA ILE A 83 1.99 1.33 2.20
C ILE A 83 2.52 2.59 1.51
N LEU A 84 1.79 3.14 0.54
CA LEU A 84 2.27 4.20 -0.35
C LEU A 84 1.31 5.38 -0.40
N GLU A 85 1.87 6.55 -0.66
CA GLU A 85 1.12 7.61 -1.32
C GLU A 85 1.21 7.50 -2.86
N PRO A 86 0.19 7.97 -3.59
CA PRO A 86 0.13 7.88 -5.06
C PRO A 86 1.32 8.54 -5.75
N VAL A 87 1.80 9.67 -5.21
CA VAL A 87 2.95 10.42 -5.75
C VAL A 87 4.24 9.60 -5.80
N PHE A 88 4.36 8.56 -4.96
CA PHE A 88 5.54 7.69 -4.91
C PHE A 88 5.35 6.35 -5.61
N MET A 89 4.13 6.00 -6.02
CA MET A 89 3.82 4.69 -6.61
C MET A 89 4.77 4.36 -7.75
N GLU A 90 4.83 5.20 -8.79
CA GLU A 90 5.65 4.90 -9.96
C GLU A 90 7.14 4.74 -9.59
N ARG A 91 7.67 5.62 -8.74
CA ARG A 91 9.08 5.58 -8.34
C ARG A 91 9.43 4.31 -7.59
N ILE A 92 8.66 3.99 -6.54
CA ILE A 92 8.93 2.84 -5.67
C ILE A 92 8.66 1.54 -6.44
N LEU A 93 7.55 1.48 -7.16
CA LEU A 93 7.11 0.26 -7.79
C LEU A 93 7.91 -0.10 -9.05
N LEU A 94 8.57 0.86 -9.69
CA LEU A 94 9.50 0.63 -10.80
C LEU A 94 10.98 0.51 -10.35
N ALA A 95 11.29 0.74 -9.07
CA ALA A 95 12.68 0.71 -8.58
C ALA A 95 13.31 -0.70 -8.63
N ALA A 96 12.50 -1.75 -8.50
CA ALA A 96 12.97 -3.14 -8.47
C ALA A 96 11.87 -4.12 -8.90
N VAL A 97 12.22 -5.39 -8.99
CA VAL A 97 11.23 -6.49 -9.14
C VAL A 97 10.90 -7.03 -7.75
N TYR A 98 9.62 -7.05 -7.39
CA TYR A 98 9.12 -7.49 -6.09
C TYR A 98 8.42 -8.84 -6.19
N PRO A 99 9.14 -9.97 -6.19
CA PRO A 99 8.55 -11.29 -6.47
C PRO A 99 7.52 -11.75 -5.44
N ASN A 100 7.59 -11.23 -4.20
CA ASN A 100 6.74 -11.63 -3.09
C ASN A 100 5.69 -10.57 -2.72
N LEU A 101 5.62 -9.45 -3.46
CA LEU A 101 4.66 -8.40 -3.16
C LEU A 101 3.24 -8.89 -3.46
N ALA A 102 2.43 -9.00 -2.41
CA ALA A 102 1.07 -9.48 -2.49
C ALA A 102 0.05 -8.41 -2.03
N GLU A 103 0.49 -7.44 -1.23
CA GLU A 103 -0.38 -6.46 -0.58
C GLU A 103 0.03 -5.03 -0.92
N LEU A 104 -0.96 -4.18 -1.14
CA LEU A 104 -0.77 -2.75 -1.39
C LEU A 104 -1.81 -1.94 -0.60
N LYS A 105 -1.33 -0.94 0.14
CA LYS A 105 -2.17 0.07 0.79
C LYS A 105 -1.85 1.44 0.21
N LEU A 106 -2.86 2.12 -0.30
CA LEU A 106 -2.73 3.43 -0.93
C LEU A 106 -3.50 4.47 -0.11
N PHE A 107 -2.81 5.52 0.33
CA PHE A 107 -3.44 6.68 0.96
C PHE A 107 -3.83 7.74 -0.07
N ASN A 108 -4.67 8.70 0.33
CA ASN A 108 -5.04 9.87 -0.48
C ASN A 108 -5.43 9.50 -1.92
N PHE A 109 -6.20 8.43 -2.05
CA PHE A 109 -6.46 7.82 -3.34
C PHE A 109 -7.60 8.50 -4.08
N GLU A 110 -7.26 9.39 -5.01
CA GLU A 110 -8.24 10.16 -5.80
C GLU A 110 -8.62 9.49 -7.14
N GLN A 111 -9.74 9.90 -7.74
CA GLN A 111 -10.20 9.38 -9.03
C GLN A 111 -9.19 9.61 -10.15
N GLN A 112 -8.47 10.74 -10.12
CA GLN A 112 -7.47 11.06 -11.13
C GLN A 112 -6.33 10.04 -11.13
N ILE A 113 -5.89 9.62 -9.94
CA ILE A 113 -4.86 8.59 -9.74
C ILE A 113 -5.32 7.26 -10.33
N VAL A 114 -6.60 6.91 -10.19
CA VAL A 114 -7.15 5.67 -10.79
C VAL A 114 -7.00 5.68 -12.29
N SER A 115 -7.46 6.77 -12.91
CA SER A 115 -7.41 6.97 -14.35
C SER A 115 -5.97 7.05 -14.88
N THR A 116 -5.00 7.41 -14.04
CA THR A 116 -3.58 7.44 -14.44
C THR A 116 -2.93 6.06 -14.31
N TYR A 117 -3.08 5.39 -13.17
CA TYR A 117 -2.26 4.22 -12.85
C TYR A 117 -2.93 2.86 -13.08
N PHE A 118 -4.26 2.81 -13.15
CA PHE A 118 -5.03 1.56 -13.27
C PHE A 118 -5.69 1.42 -14.63
N THR A 119 -4.94 1.78 -15.67
CA THR A 119 -5.32 1.61 -17.07
C THR A 119 -4.51 0.50 -17.72
N ASP A 120 -5.01 -0.02 -18.85
CA ASP A 120 -4.32 -1.06 -19.62
C ASP A 120 -2.95 -0.62 -20.16
N GLU A 121 -2.72 0.70 -20.25
CA GLU A 121 -1.49 1.33 -20.75
C GLU A 121 -0.45 1.60 -19.65
N SER A 122 -0.82 1.42 -18.38
CA SER A 122 0.06 1.71 -17.24
C SER A 122 1.30 0.80 -17.23
N LEU A 123 2.47 1.40 -17.00
CA LEU A 123 3.72 0.67 -16.80
C LEU A 123 3.66 -0.29 -15.60
N LEU A 124 2.79 0.00 -14.63
CA LEU A 124 2.59 -0.80 -13.44
C LEU A 124 1.81 -2.09 -13.71
N ARG A 125 1.14 -2.19 -14.87
CA ARG A 125 0.33 -3.36 -15.24
C ARG A 125 1.16 -4.64 -15.27
N SER A 126 2.33 -4.61 -15.90
CA SER A 126 3.20 -5.77 -16.03
C SER A 126 3.72 -6.26 -14.68
N VAL A 127 3.83 -5.36 -13.71
CA VAL A 127 4.31 -5.66 -12.37
C VAL A 127 3.19 -6.25 -11.51
N PHE A 128 2.01 -5.61 -11.45
CA PHE A 128 1.04 -5.92 -10.39
C PHE A 128 -0.19 -6.68 -10.80
N GLN A 129 -0.57 -6.67 -12.09
CA GLN A 129 -1.86 -7.22 -12.53
C GLN A 129 -2.05 -8.68 -12.04
N GLN A 130 -0.97 -9.45 -11.90
CA GLN A 130 -1.01 -10.83 -11.44
C GLN A 130 -0.49 -11.06 -10.01
N GLN A 131 0.18 -10.08 -9.39
CA GLN A 131 0.86 -10.31 -8.10
C GLN A 131 0.02 -9.86 -6.92
N ILE A 132 -0.71 -8.74 -7.05
CA ILE A 132 -1.46 -8.18 -5.93
C ILE A 132 -2.73 -8.99 -5.70
N THR A 133 -2.87 -9.44 -4.46
CA THR A 133 -4.00 -10.21 -3.96
C THR A 133 -4.82 -9.46 -2.92
N SER A 134 -4.22 -8.46 -2.26
CA SER A 134 -4.86 -7.59 -1.28
C SER A 134 -4.60 -6.12 -1.61
N LEU A 135 -5.68 -5.34 -1.71
CA LEU A 135 -5.62 -3.90 -1.95
C LEU A 135 -6.44 -3.17 -0.88
N ILE A 136 -5.80 -2.21 -0.22
CA ILE A 136 -6.43 -1.31 0.74
C ILE A 136 -6.32 0.11 0.19
N LEU A 137 -7.46 0.73 -0.07
CA LEU A 137 -7.51 2.14 -0.46
C LEU A 137 -8.01 2.93 0.72
N VAL A 138 -7.27 3.97 1.09
CA VAL A 138 -7.65 4.92 2.13
C VAL A 138 -7.80 6.27 1.47
N ASN A 139 -9.01 6.81 1.48
CA ASN A 139 -9.27 8.17 1.06
C ASN A 139 -9.47 9.03 2.31
N ASP A 140 -8.41 9.74 2.71
CA ASP A 140 -8.44 10.67 3.84
C ASP A 140 -8.76 12.11 3.42
N ASP A 141 -9.01 12.35 2.12
CA ASP A 141 -9.28 13.70 1.65
C ASP A 141 -10.61 14.21 2.17
N LYS A 142 -10.54 15.35 2.86
CA LYS A 142 -11.70 16.11 3.36
C LYS A 142 -12.21 17.10 2.30
N GLY A 143 -11.45 17.27 1.21
CA GLY A 143 -11.84 18.00 0.02
C GLY A 143 -13.13 17.42 -0.55
N ALA A 144 -14.06 18.30 -0.92
CA ALA A 144 -15.33 17.91 -1.49
C ALA A 144 -15.08 17.00 -2.70
N ILE A 145 -15.55 15.76 -2.65
CA ILE A 145 -15.62 14.87 -3.81
C ILE A 145 -16.40 15.64 -4.89
N ILE A 146 -15.70 16.16 -5.90
CA ILE A 146 -16.32 16.95 -6.97
C ILE A 146 -17.03 15.96 -7.90
N GLY A 147 -18.30 15.68 -7.60
CA GLY A 147 -19.12 14.74 -8.36
C GLY A 147 -20.09 13.97 -7.48
N SER A 148 -20.85 13.04 -8.08
CA SER A 148 -21.62 12.08 -7.29
C SER A 148 -20.67 11.01 -6.74
N LEU A 149 -20.78 10.68 -5.44
CA LEU A 149 -20.01 9.58 -4.85
C LEU A 149 -20.22 8.28 -5.63
N ASN A 150 -21.43 8.06 -6.16
CA ASN A 150 -21.76 6.90 -6.98
C ASN A 150 -20.88 6.79 -8.23
N GLU A 151 -20.62 7.90 -8.93
CA GLU A 151 -19.77 7.91 -10.12
C GLU A 151 -18.29 7.71 -9.77
N TYR A 152 -17.82 8.36 -8.71
CA TYR A 152 -16.47 8.14 -8.17
C TYR A 152 -16.26 6.65 -7.84
N THR A 153 -17.16 6.09 -7.03
CA THR A 153 -17.11 4.71 -6.61
C THR A 153 -17.19 3.76 -7.81
N ARG A 154 -18.17 3.94 -8.69
CA ARG A 154 -18.30 3.10 -9.89
C ARG A 154 -17.01 3.08 -10.70
N ASN A 155 -16.44 4.25 -10.99
CA ASN A 155 -15.23 4.35 -11.79
C ASN A 155 -14.06 3.65 -11.11
N ILE A 156 -13.86 3.90 -9.81
CA ILE A 156 -12.75 3.30 -9.07
C ILE A 156 -12.86 1.78 -9.02
N TYR A 157 -14.02 1.24 -8.65
CA TYR A 157 -14.18 -0.21 -8.52
C TYR A 157 -14.05 -0.93 -9.85
N VAL A 158 -14.68 -0.40 -10.91
CA VAL A 158 -14.60 -1.00 -12.25
C VAL A 158 -13.15 -1.02 -12.72
N HIS A 159 -12.40 0.08 -12.56
CA HIS A 159 -11.00 0.12 -12.97
C HIS A 159 -10.13 -0.85 -12.15
N ILE A 160 -10.30 -0.89 -10.83
CA ILE A 160 -9.50 -1.75 -9.95
C ILE A 160 -9.77 -3.23 -10.21
N LEU A 161 -11.04 -3.63 -10.24
CA LEU A 161 -11.41 -5.04 -10.44
C LEU A 161 -11.04 -5.52 -11.85
N ASN A 162 -11.06 -4.65 -12.85
CA ASN A 162 -10.58 -4.99 -14.19
C ASN A 162 -9.05 -5.03 -14.27
N PHE A 163 -8.36 -4.17 -13.52
CA PHE A 163 -6.91 -4.09 -13.54
C PHE A 163 -6.25 -5.28 -12.85
N PHE A 164 -6.71 -5.66 -11.65
CA PHE A 164 -6.11 -6.74 -10.87
C PHE A 164 -6.78 -8.09 -11.11
N LYS A 165 -6.06 -9.01 -11.75
CA LYS A 165 -6.59 -10.33 -12.12
C LYS A 165 -6.65 -11.33 -10.97
N ASN A 166 -5.89 -11.09 -9.91
CA ASN A 166 -5.74 -12.00 -8.76
C ASN A 166 -6.19 -11.35 -7.43
N LEU A 167 -6.93 -10.23 -7.49
CA LEU A 167 -7.39 -9.53 -6.30
C LEU A 167 -8.46 -10.35 -5.58
N THR A 168 -8.12 -10.81 -4.38
CA THR A 168 -8.99 -11.61 -3.50
C THR A 168 -9.54 -10.78 -2.34
N HIS A 169 -8.81 -9.73 -1.93
CA HIS A 169 -9.20 -8.83 -0.85
C HIS A 169 -9.20 -7.39 -1.33
N LEU A 170 -10.32 -6.70 -1.20
CA LEU A 170 -10.44 -5.27 -1.49
C LEU A 170 -11.06 -4.57 -0.27
N ASN A 171 -10.33 -3.61 0.28
CA ASN A 171 -10.81 -2.75 1.35
C ASN A 171 -10.76 -1.31 0.88
N ILE A 172 -11.90 -0.61 0.93
CA ILE A 172 -12.00 0.78 0.56
C ILE A 172 -12.51 1.55 1.78
N ILE A 173 -11.58 2.26 2.40
CA ILE A 173 -11.77 3.05 3.60
C ILE A 173 -11.99 4.49 3.13
N GLY A 174 -13.24 4.91 3.12
CA GLY A 174 -13.61 6.30 2.85
C GLY A 174 -13.40 7.20 4.07
N PRO A 175 -13.44 8.53 3.87
CA PRO A 175 -13.31 9.45 4.96
C PRO A 175 -14.54 9.32 5.87
N ASN A 176 -14.34 9.32 7.19
CA ASN A 176 -15.40 9.17 8.20
C ASN A 176 -16.25 10.46 8.30
N ILE A 177 -16.80 10.90 7.18
CA ILE A 177 -17.59 12.11 7.07
C ILE A 177 -19.04 11.66 7.14
N MET A 178 -19.73 12.00 8.23
CA MET A 178 -21.18 11.86 8.38
C MET A 178 -22.01 12.57 7.29
N LEU A 179 -21.38 13.16 6.26
CA LEU A 179 -21.98 14.00 5.24
C LEU A 179 -21.80 13.46 3.81
N CYS A 180 -21.04 12.37 3.61
CA CYS A 180 -21.10 11.66 2.34
C CYS A 180 -22.26 10.66 2.42
N PRO A 181 -23.28 10.75 1.54
CA PRO A 181 -24.24 9.66 1.42
C PRO A 181 -23.45 8.39 1.14
N GLY A 182 -23.77 7.27 1.78
CA GLY A 182 -23.04 6.04 1.54
C GLY A 182 -23.20 5.59 0.09
N LEU A 183 -22.48 4.53 -0.30
CA LEU A 183 -22.70 3.93 -1.60
C LEU A 183 -24.09 3.26 -1.65
N SER A 184 -24.96 3.74 -2.53
CA SER A 184 -26.19 3.06 -2.94
C SER A 184 -25.85 2.11 -4.10
N LEU A 185 -25.95 0.80 -3.85
CA LEU A 185 -25.68 -0.23 -4.84
C LEU A 185 -26.83 -0.39 -5.84
N CYS A 186 -28.03 0.10 -5.48
CA CYS A 186 -29.18 0.19 -6.37
C CYS A 186 -28.91 1.03 -7.63
N ASP A 187 -28.00 2.01 -7.53
CA ASP A 187 -27.65 2.92 -8.62
C ASP A 187 -26.52 2.38 -9.51
N LEU A 188 -25.98 1.21 -9.18
CA LEU A 188 -24.89 0.59 -9.91
C LEU A 188 -25.37 -0.57 -10.79
N PRO A 189 -24.79 -0.76 -11.98
CA PRO A 189 -25.00 -1.99 -12.73
C PRO A 189 -24.64 -3.21 -11.86
N ALA A 190 -25.45 -4.28 -11.90
CA ALA A 190 -25.17 -5.52 -11.17
C ALA A 190 -23.76 -6.09 -11.45
N THR A 191 -23.22 -5.84 -12.64
CA THR A 191 -21.87 -6.28 -13.03
C THR A 191 -20.73 -5.45 -12.43
N THR A 192 -21.01 -4.42 -11.64
CA THR A 192 -19.97 -3.49 -11.13
C THR A 192 -18.99 -4.18 -10.19
N PHE A 193 -19.47 -5.16 -9.41
CA PHE A 193 -18.65 -5.93 -8.46
C PHE A 193 -18.43 -7.38 -8.90
N SER A 194 -18.69 -7.69 -10.17
CA SER A 194 -18.57 -9.08 -10.63
C SER A 194 -17.11 -9.51 -10.64
N SER A 195 -16.70 -10.25 -9.61
CA SER A 195 -15.40 -10.90 -9.52
C SER A 195 -15.60 -12.33 -9.05
N LYS A 196 -15.02 -13.29 -9.79
CA LYS A 196 -15.10 -14.71 -9.43
C LYS A 196 -14.12 -15.11 -8.34
N ILE A 197 -13.19 -14.22 -7.98
CA ILE A 197 -12.06 -14.52 -7.09
C ILE A 197 -12.01 -13.62 -5.86
N LEU A 198 -12.79 -12.53 -5.84
CA LEU A 198 -12.87 -11.65 -4.69
C LEU A 198 -13.59 -12.39 -3.56
N THR A 199 -12.88 -12.68 -2.48
CA THR A 199 -13.39 -13.38 -1.30
C THR A 199 -13.68 -12.44 -0.14
N HIS A 200 -13.05 -11.27 -0.14
CA HIS A 200 -13.24 -10.26 0.90
C HIS A 200 -13.44 -8.88 0.27
N LEU A 201 -14.58 -8.28 0.61
CA LEU A 201 -14.94 -6.93 0.20
C LEU A 201 -15.33 -6.14 1.45
N CYS A 202 -14.54 -5.12 1.76
CA CYS A 202 -14.80 -4.21 2.88
C CYS A 202 -15.04 -2.81 2.33
N ILE A 203 -16.28 -2.35 2.42
CA ILE A 203 -16.75 -1.09 1.85
C ILE A 203 -17.73 -0.41 2.81
N ILE A 204 -17.89 0.90 2.69
CA ILE A 204 -18.90 1.66 3.42
C ILE A 204 -20.12 1.79 2.52
N VAL A 205 -21.24 1.18 2.92
CA VAL A 205 -22.55 1.28 2.24
C VAL A 205 -23.49 2.22 2.97
N GLU A 206 -24.47 2.78 2.25
CA GLU A 206 -25.50 3.64 2.87
C GLU A 206 -26.51 2.82 3.66
N ASN A 207 -27.01 1.73 3.07
CA ASN A 207 -28.06 0.91 3.65
C ASN A 207 -27.69 -0.57 3.67
N PHE A 208 -28.29 -1.33 4.60
CA PHE A 208 -28.10 -2.79 4.65
C PHE A 208 -28.61 -3.49 3.38
N ASP A 209 -29.65 -2.94 2.75
CA ASP A 209 -30.21 -3.49 1.51
C ASP A 209 -29.18 -3.48 0.37
N ASP A 210 -28.23 -2.54 0.38
CA ASP A 210 -27.12 -2.52 -0.57
C ASP A 210 -26.25 -3.78 -0.43
N CYS A 211 -26.00 -4.24 0.80
CA CYS A 211 -25.25 -5.49 1.02
C CYS A 211 -25.92 -6.70 0.38
N LEU A 212 -27.26 -6.72 0.27
CA LEU A 212 -27.99 -7.82 -0.35
C LEU A 212 -27.74 -7.88 -1.86
N TYR A 213 -27.57 -6.74 -2.53
CA TYR A 213 -27.22 -6.68 -3.96
C TYR A 213 -25.83 -7.29 -4.25
N LEU A 214 -24.92 -7.34 -3.28
CA LEU A 214 -23.63 -8.02 -3.43
C LEU A 214 -23.73 -9.54 -3.30
N LEU A 215 -24.77 -10.05 -2.65
CA LEU A 215 -24.97 -11.49 -2.42
C LEU A 215 -25.63 -12.19 -3.63
N ASP A 216 -26.33 -11.44 -4.48
CA ASP A 216 -27.06 -11.99 -5.62
C ASP A 216 -26.17 -12.26 -6.86
N GLY A 217 -24.90 -11.84 -6.84
CA GLY A 217 -23.89 -12.19 -7.85
C GLY A 217 -23.76 -11.22 -9.01
#